data_AF-A0A437K430-F1
#
_entry.id   AF-A0A437K430-F1
#
_cell.length_a   1.000
_cell.length_b   1.000
_cell.length_c   1.000
_cell.angle_alpha   90.00
_cell.angle_beta   90.00
_cell.angle_gamma   90.00
#
_symmetry.space_group_name_H-M   'P 1'
#
loop_
_entity.id
_entity.type
_entity.pdbx_description
1 polymer ?
#
loop_
_entity_poly.entity_id
_entity_poly.type
_entity_poly.pdbx_seq_one_letter_code
_entity_poly.pdbx_strand_id
1 'polypeptide(L)'
;MRNKRTGFYNWIGTILLLVGISAVATGIGLVFKPNGSTLGMSDELLAESPFQSFLIPGILLFIIIGLASFFGVILSNPFLIFQTDRLVQNFL
;
A
#
# COMPACT_ATOMS: atom_id res chain seq x y z
N MET A 1 8.42 30.36 10.48
CA MET A 1 9.58 29.56 10.04
C MET A 1 9.11 28.15 9.72
N ARG A 2 9.00 27.75 8.44
CA ARG A 2 8.59 26.39 8.04
C ARG A 2 9.73 25.43 8.37
N ASN A 3 9.57 24.65 9.44
CA ASN A 3 10.57 23.69 9.92
C ASN A 3 10.95 22.73 8.78
N LYS A 4 12.25 22.63 8.43
CA LYS A 4 12.71 21.73 7.36
C LYS A 4 12.31 20.26 7.58
N ARG A 5 12.06 19.88 8.84
CA ARG A 5 11.61 18.52 9.20
C ARG A 5 10.23 18.17 8.65
N THR A 6 9.30 19.12 8.51
CA THR A 6 7.98 18.81 7.93
C THR A 6 8.02 18.58 6.42
N GLY A 7 8.99 19.15 5.71
CA GLY A 7 9.18 18.86 4.28
C GLY A 7 9.51 17.38 4.03
N PHE A 8 10.40 16.82 4.84
CA PHE A 8 10.84 15.42 4.71
C PHE A 8 9.71 14.42 4.93
N TYR A 9 8.88 14.62 5.97
CA TYR A 9 7.73 13.74 6.22
C TYR A 9 6.67 13.79 5.11
N ASN A 10 6.45 14.96 4.50
CA ASN A 10 5.53 15.07 3.36
C ASN A 10 6.04 14.27 2.14
N TRP A 11 7.36 14.24 1.92
CA TRP A 11 7.96 13.43 0.86
C TRP A 11 7.78 11.93 1.10
N ILE A 12 8.01 11.46 2.33
CA ILE A 12 7.78 10.06 2.71
C ILE A 12 6.31 9.69 2.46
N GLY A 13 5.37 10.52 2.93
CA GLY A 13 3.95 10.29 2.70
C GLY A 13 3.58 10.22 1.22
N THR A 14 4.19 11.04 0.37
CA THR A 14 3.94 11.02 -1.08
C THR A 14 4.43 9.71 -1.71
N ILE A 15 5.63 9.26 -1.34
CA ILE A 15 6.18 7.99 -1.83
C ILE A 15 5.32 6.81 -1.36
N LEU A 16 4.93 6.79 -0.08
CA LEU A 16 4.05 5.76 0.45
C LEU A 16 2.69 5.72 -0.24
N LEU A 17 2.15 6.88 -0.62
CA LEU A 17 0.88 6.96 -1.35
C LEU A 17 1.02 6.28 -2.73
N LEU A 18 2.09 6.58 -3.47
CA LEU A 18 2.38 5.94 -4.76
C LEU A 18 2.59 4.42 -4.62
N VAL A 19 3.31 3.99 -3.58
CA VAL A 19 3.49 2.55 -3.27
C VAL A 19 2.15 1.90 -2.92
N GLY A 20 1.32 2.54 -2.08
CA GLY A 20 0.01 2.03 -1.69
C GLY A 20 -0.93 1.86 -2.86
N ILE A 21 -1.03 2.86 -3.75
CA ILE A 21 -1.87 2.77 -4.96
C ILE A 21 -1.40 1.64 -5.87
N SER A 22 -0.10 1.58 -6.16
CA SER A 22 0.45 0.55 -7.05
C SER A 22 0.33 -0.85 -6.47
N ALA A 23 0.58 -1.04 -5.17
CA ALA A 23 0.43 -2.30 -4.47
C ALA A 23 -1.03 -2.76 -4.42
N VAL A 24 -1.98 -1.85 -4.21
CA VAL A 24 -3.41 -2.19 -4.25
C VAL A 24 -3.85 -2.62 -5.64
N ALA A 25 -3.54 -1.84 -6.68
CA ALA A 25 -3.92 -2.17 -8.05
C ALA A 25 -3.32 -3.51 -8.49
N THR A 26 -2.04 -3.71 -8.22
CA THR A 26 -1.29 -4.93 -8.58
C THR A 26 -1.77 -6.13 -7.76
N GLY A 27 -1.96 -5.96 -6.45
CA GLY A 27 -2.45 -7.00 -5.55
C GLY A 27 -3.85 -7.48 -5.93
N ILE A 28 -4.77 -6.56 -6.22
CA ILE A 28 -6.10 -6.88 -6.76
C ILE A 28 -5.97 -7.67 -8.08
N GLY A 29 -5.11 -7.22 -8.99
CA GLY A 29 -4.88 -7.91 -10.27
C GLY A 29 -4.39 -9.35 -10.12
N LEU A 30 -3.51 -9.60 -9.15
CA LEU A 30 -3.01 -10.95 -8.82
C LEU A 30 -4.04 -11.81 -8.10
N VAL A 31 -4.92 -11.23 -7.30
CA VAL A 31 -6.02 -11.95 -6.66
C VAL A 31 -7.06 -12.40 -7.69
N PHE A 32 -7.41 -11.53 -8.65
CA PHE A 32 -8.40 -11.87 -9.68
C PHE A 32 -7.89 -12.85 -10.73
N LYS A 33 -6.62 -12.73 -11.14
CA LYS A 33 -5.97 -13.68 -12.06
C LYS A 33 -4.62 -14.10 -11.50
N PRO A 34 -4.61 -15.19 -10.71
CA PRO A 34 -3.40 -15.60 -10.00
C PRO A 34 -2.38 -16.35 -10.84
N ASN A 35 -2.64 -16.53 -12.13
CA ASN A 35 -1.63 -16.96 -13.10
C ASN A 35 -0.68 -15.83 -13.53
N GLY A 36 -0.86 -14.60 -13.02
CA GLY A 36 0.00 -13.45 -13.34
C GLY A 36 -0.30 -12.78 -14.68
N SER A 37 -1.25 -13.30 -15.47
CA SER A 37 -1.53 -12.82 -16.83
C SER A 37 -1.97 -11.35 -16.91
N THR A 38 -2.61 -10.81 -15.86
CA THR A 38 -2.99 -9.38 -15.79
C THR A 38 -1.78 -8.45 -15.82
N LEU A 39 -0.63 -8.95 -15.37
CA LEU A 39 0.63 -8.22 -15.29
C LEU A 39 1.62 -8.66 -16.38
N GLY A 40 1.19 -9.51 -17.33
CA GLY A 40 2.08 -10.12 -18.31
C GLY A 40 3.12 -11.07 -17.70
N MET A 41 2.84 -11.59 -16.50
CA MET A 41 3.71 -12.52 -15.79
C MET A 41 3.28 -13.96 -16.05
N SER A 42 4.26 -14.88 -16.05
CA SER A 42 4.04 -16.32 -16.08
C SER A 42 4.10 -16.88 -14.66
N ASP A 43 3.30 -17.91 -14.38
CA ASP A 43 3.35 -18.69 -13.14
C ASP A 43 4.63 -19.54 -13.04
N GLU A 44 5.38 -19.74 -14.13
CA GLU A 44 6.74 -20.31 -14.10
C GLU A 44 7.69 -19.55 -13.17
N LEU A 45 7.45 -18.26 -12.91
CA LEU A 45 8.21 -17.48 -11.91
C LEU A 45 8.10 -18.06 -10.49
N LEU A 46 7.10 -18.90 -10.23
CA LEU A 46 6.85 -19.56 -8.96
C LEU A 46 7.42 -20.98 -8.91
N ALA A 47 8.10 -21.48 -9.96
CA ALA A 47 8.58 -22.86 -10.04
C ALA A 47 9.54 -23.25 -8.88
N GLU A 48 10.35 -22.30 -8.42
CA GLU A 48 11.27 -22.46 -7.27
C GLU A 48 10.63 -22.01 -5.95
N SER A 49 9.32 -21.75 -5.94
CA SER A 49 8.58 -21.25 -4.78
C SER A 49 7.63 -22.33 -4.23
N PRO A 50 7.26 -22.26 -2.93
CA PRO A 50 6.26 -23.15 -2.35
C PRO A 50 4.82 -22.84 -2.81
N PHE A 51 4.61 -21.82 -3.65
CA PHE A 51 3.29 -21.38 -4.08
C PHE A 51 2.99 -21.85 -5.50
N GLN A 52 1.78 -22.37 -5.70
CA GLN A 52 1.30 -22.81 -7.03
C GLN A 52 0.70 -21.66 -7.85
N SER A 53 0.47 -20.49 -7.24
CA SER A 53 -0.10 -19.32 -7.91
C SER A 53 0.18 -18.03 -7.14
N PHE A 54 -0.03 -16.88 -7.79
CA PHE A 54 0.16 -15.56 -7.19
C PHE A 54 -0.98 -15.14 -6.23
N LEU A 55 -1.94 -16.00 -5.89
CA LEU A 55 -3.02 -15.65 -4.94
C LEU A 55 -2.48 -15.19 -3.59
N ILE A 56 -1.66 -16.04 -2.94
CA ILE A 56 -1.13 -15.76 -1.61
C ILE A 56 -0.20 -14.53 -1.66
N PRO A 57 0.78 -14.45 -2.59
CA PRO A 57 1.55 -13.23 -2.80
C PRO A 57 0.69 -11.98 -3.04
N GLY A 58 -0.37 -12.08 -3.85
CA GLY A 58 -1.26 -10.97 -4.20
C GLY A 58 -2.06 -10.45 -3.00
N ILE A 59 -2.56 -11.34 -2.14
CA ILE A 59 -3.25 -10.96 -0.89
C ILE A 59 -2.29 -10.25 0.05
N LEU A 60 -1.07 -10.77 0.23
CA LEU A 60 -0.06 -10.13 1.08
C LEU A 60 0.34 -8.75 0.53
N LEU A 61 0.50 -8.63 -0.79
CA LEU A 61 0.77 -7.36 -1.46
C LEU A 61 -0.36 -6.35 -1.26
N PHE A 62 -1.62 -6.77 -1.39
CA PHE A 62 -2.78 -5.90 -1.17
C PHE A 62 -2.92 -5.47 0.29
N ILE A 63 -2.92 -6.42 1.23
CA ILE A 63 -3.19 -6.16 2.65
C ILE A 63 -1.97 -5.52 3.31
N ILE A 64 -0.83 -6.22 3.29
CA ILE A 64 0.34 -5.81 4.08
C ILE A 64 0.99 -4.61 3.44
N ILE A 65 1.25 -4.63 2.13
CA ILE A 65 1.97 -3.51 1.49
C ILE A 65 0.99 -2.38 1.15
N GLY A 66 -0.14 -2.69 0.51
CA GLY A 66 -1.15 -1.69 0.11
C GLY A 66 -1.74 -0.94 1.30
N LEU A 67 -2.44 -1.64 2.19
CA LEU A 67 -3.13 -0.99 3.32
C LEU A 67 -2.14 -0.38 4.31
N ALA A 68 -1.03 -1.05 4.67
CA ALA A 68 -0.07 -0.46 5.60
C ALA A 68 0.60 0.79 5.03
N SER A 69 0.81 0.87 3.71
CA SER A 69 1.31 2.10 3.08
C SER A 69 0.31 3.24 3.27
N PHE A 70 -1.00 3.01 3.09
CA PHE A 70 -2.01 4.03 3.37
C PHE A 70 -2.02 4.47 4.84
N PHE A 71 -1.91 3.54 5.79
CA PHE A 71 -1.75 3.88 7.20
C PHE A 71 -0.50 4.74 7.45
N GLY A 72 0.62 4.42 6.80
CA GLY A 72 1.84 5.21 6.91
C GLY A 72 1.72 6.61 6.30
N VAL A 73 0.91 6.82 5.24
CA VAL A 73 0.61 8.16 4.71
C VAL A 73 -0.07 9.03 5.75
N ILE A 74 -1.06 8.46 6.45
CA ILE A 74 -1.80 9.14 7.53
C ILE A 74 -0.83 9.53 8.64
N LEU A 75 0.00 8.59 9.11
CA LEU A 75 0.93 8.83 10.20
C LEU A 75 2.06 9.80 9.83
N SER A 76 2.50 9.80 8.57
CA SER A 76 3.58 10.68 8.11
C SER A 76 3.15 12.15 8.04
N ASN A 77 1.85 12.44 7.91
CA ASN A 77 1.36 13.80 7.78
C ASN A 77 0.71 14.30 9.09
N PRO A 78 1.36 15.20 9.86
CA PRO A 78 0.78 15.72 11.11
C PRO A 78 -0.54 16.48 10.89
N PHE A 79 -0.74 17.05 9.70
CA PHE A 79 -2.02 17.65 9.30
C PHE A 79 -3.14 16.61 9.18
N LEU A 80 -2.85 15.44 8.59
CA LEU A 80 -3.83 14.35 8.46
C LEU A 80 -4.15 13.73 9.82
N ILE A 81 -3.14 13.61 10.70
CA ILE A 81 -3.35 13.14 12.09
C ILE A 81 -4.34 14.04 12.83
N PHE A 82 -4.14 15.35 12.76
CA PHE A 82 -5.04 16.31 13.41
C PHE A 82 -6.47 16.23 12.86
N GLN A 83 -6.64 15.89 11.58
CA GLN A 83 -7.94 15.68 10.95
C GLN A 83 -8.56 14.33 11.36
N THR A 84 -7.79 13.25 11.47
CA THR A 84 -8.29 11.97 11.99
C THR A 84 -8.76 12.09 13.43
N ASP A 85 -8.03 12.81 14.30
CA ASP A 85 -8.45 13.05 15.67
C ASP A 85 -9.78 13.82 15.75
N ARG A 86 -9.95 14.83 14.87
CA ARG A 86 -11.19 15.59 14.76
C ARG A 86 -12.37 14.74 14.28
N LEU A 87 -12.14 13.83 13.33
CA LEU A 87 -13.20 12.95 12.83
C LEU A 87 -13.65 11.97 13.93
N VAL A 88 -12.72 11.35 14.65
CA VAL A 88 -13.05 10.40 15.73
C VAL A 88 -13.86 11.08 16.84
N GLN A 89 -13.51 12.32 17.22
CA GLN A 89 -14.24 13.09 18.22
C GLN A 89 -15.65 13.52 17.79
N ASN A 90 -15.96 13.54 16.49
CA ASN A 90 -17.30 13.86 16.01
C ASN A 90 -18.23 12.62 15.97
N PHE A 91 -17.68 11.42 16.08
CA PHE A 91 -18.43 10.15 16.07
C PHE A 91 -18.55 9.51 17.47
N LEU A 92 -17.94 10.11 18.50
CA LEU A 92 -18.05 9.76 19.92
C LEU A 92 -18.88 10.81 20.65
#